data_AF-A0A7V9G243-F1
#
_entry.id   AF-A0A7V9G243-F1
#
_cell.length_a   1.000
_cell.length_b   1.000
_cell.length_c   1.000
_cell.angle_alpha   90.00
_cell.angle_beta   90.00
_cell.angle_gamma   90.00
#
_symmetry.space_group_name_H-M   'P 1'
#
loop_
_entity.id
_entity.type
_entity.pdbx_description
1 polymer ?
#
loop_
_entity_poly.entity_id
_entity_poly.type
_entity_poly.pdbx_seq_one_letter_code
_entity_poly.pdbx_strand_id
1 'polypeptide(L)'
;MATVTALRAHGRRLVEVEVDGGIWRTLPSEAVVAAGLARGVELDRPRARSLRRELRRLEAIGVAARSLRRRDLSERALEERLGRAG
;
A
#
# COMPACT_ATOMS: atom_id res chain seq x y z
N MET A 1 -8.41 -13.73 15.36
CA MET A 1 -8.75 -13.15 14.04
C MET A 1 -9.04 -11.69 14.30
N ALA A 2 -8.46 -10.79 13.50
CA ALA A 2 -8.49 -9.37 13.80
C ALA A 2 -9.43 -8.68 12.81
N THR A 3 -10.35 -7.85 13.29
CA THR A 3 -11.43 -7.27 12.47
C THR A 3 -11.20 -5.79 12.27
N VAL A 4 -11.32 -5.32 11.03
CA VAL A 4 -11.29 -3.89 10.73
C VAL A 4 -12.52 -3.23 11.35
N THR A 5 -12.29 -2.34 12.30
CA THR A 5 -13.35 -1.71 13.10
C THR A 5 -13.69 -0.31 12.58
N ALA A 6 -12.70 0.39 12.01
CA ALA A 6 -12.91 1.68 11.36
C ALA A 6 -11.87 1.94 10.25
N LEU A 7 -12.27 2.76 9.28
CA LEU A 7 -11.41 3.36 8.27
C LEU A 7 -11.69 4.86 8.26
N ARG A 8 -10.69 5.68 8.57
CA ARG A 8 -10.83 7.14 8.62
C ARG A 8 -9.91 7.78 7.59
N ALA A 9 -10.43 8.71 6.81
CA ALA A 9 -9.61 9.48 5.89
C ALA A 9 -8.54 10.27 6.67
N HIS A 10 -7.29 10.17 6.23
CA HIS A 10 -6.16 10.88 6.81
C HIS A 10 -5.46 11.68 5.70
N GLY A 11 -5.83 12.95 5.57
CA GLY A 11 -5.43 13.76 4.42
C GLY A 11 -5.99 13.21 3.09
N ARG A 12 -5.35 13.57 1.97
CA ARG A 12 -5.89 13.27 0.63
C ARG A 12 -5.64 11.85 0.12
N ARG A 13 -4.66 11.14 0.67
CA ARG A 13 -4.18 9.87 0.11
C ARG A 13 -4.02 8.75 1.13
N LEU A 14 -4.16 9.04 2.42
CA LEU A 14 -3.96 8.05 3.47
C LEU A 14 -5.28 7.75 4.18
N VAL A 15 -5.34 6.57 4.77
CA VAL A 15 -6.46 6.06 5.57
C VAL A 15 -5.88 5.51 6.86
N GLU A 16 -6.35 6.01 7.98
CA GLU A 16 -6.12 5.41 9.28
C GLU A 16 -7.03 4.19 9.42
N VAL A 17 -6.43 3.04 9.70
CA VAL A 17 -7.12 1.76 9.86
C VAL A 17 -7.13 1.38 11.33
N GLU A 18 -8.32 1.11 11.84
CA GLU A 18 -8.55 0.59 13.19
C GLU A 18 -8.87 -0.90 13.09
N VAL A 19 -8.25 -1.70 13.97
CA VAL A 19 -8.47 -3.15 14.07
C VAL A 19 -8.77 -3.48 15.51
N ASP A 20 -9.85 -4.24 15.74
CA ASP A 20 -10.30 -4.66 17.08
C ASP A 20 -10.42 -3.50 18.10
N GLY A 21 -10.82 -2.31 17.64
CA GLY A 21 -11.03 -1.13 18.49
C GLY A 21 -9.78 -0.27 18.73
N GLY A 22 -8.63 -0.65 18.18
CA GLY A 22 -7.37 0.08 18.31
C GLY A 22 -6.83 0.58 16.97
N ILE A 23 -6.17 1.75 16.98
CA ILE A 23 -5.47 2.26 15.79
C ILE A 23 -4.36 1.26 15.44
N TRP A 24 -4.45 0.69 14.24
CA TRP A 24 -3.50 -0.30 13.76
C TRP A 24 -2.41 0.34 12.90
N ARG A 25 -2.79 1.04 11.82
CA ARG A 25 -1.84 1.68 10.90
C ARG A 25 -2.49 2.71 9.99
N THR A 26 -1.72 3.70 9.58
CA THR A 26 -2.07 4.62 8.48
C THR A 26 -1.49 4.10 7.16
N LEU A 27 -2.35 3.89 6.17
CA LEU A 27 -2.03 3.22 4.90
C LEU A 27 -2.46 4.07 3.70
N PRO A 28 -1.83 3.91 2.53
CA PRO A 28 -2.32 4.51 1.30
C PRO A 28 -3.73 4.03 0.97
N SER A 29 -4.64 4.96 0.70
CA SER A 29 -6.03 4.71 0.29
C SER A 29 -6.13 3.70 -0.86
N GLU A 30 -5.25 3.84 -1.87
CA GLU A 30 -5.17 2.92 -3.01
C GLU A 30 -4.92 1.46 -2.57
N ALA A 31 -4.01 1.23 -1.63
CA ALA A 31 -3.71 -0.12 -1.13
C ALA A 31 -4.84 -0.68 -0.26
N VAL A 32 -5.52 0.18 0.53
CA VAL A 32 -6.67 -0.21 1.36
C VAL A 32 -7.82 -0.69 0.48
N VAL A 33 -8.15 0.07 -0.57
CA VAL A 33 -9.21 -0.28 -1.53
C VAL A 33 -8.86 -1.54 -2.31
N ALA A 34 -7.65 -1.61 -2.88
CA ALA A 34 -7.22 -2.76 -3.68
C ALA A 34 -7.13 -4.07 -2.86
N ALA A 35 -6.78 -3.98 -1.57
CA ALA A 35 -6.77 -5.13 -0.67
C ALA A 35 -8.17 -5.51 -0.14
N GLY A 36 -9.21 -4.74 -0.48
CA GLY A 36 -10.58 -4.99 -0.06
C GLY A 36 -10.81 -4.80 1.45
N LEU A 37 -10.05 -3.92 2.10
CA LEU A 37 -10.27 -3.59 3.50
C LEU A 37 -11.53 -2.72 3.62
N ALA A 38 -12.45 -3.16 4.47
CA ALA A 38 -13.66 -2.43 4.81
C ALA A 38 -14.02 -2.69 6.27
N ARG A 39 -14.82 -1.83 6.88
CA ARG A 39 -15.33 -2.05 8.24
C ARG A 39 -16.10 -3.37 8.32
N GLY A 40 -15.84 -4.16 9.35
CA GLY A 40 -16.43 -5.48 9.57
C GLY A 40 -15.72 -6.61 8.82
N VAL A 41 -14.70 -6.30 8.01
CA VAL A 41 -13.91 -7.33 7.32
C VAL A 41 -12.80 -7.84 8.23
N GLU A 42 -12.65 -9.16 8.27
CA GLU A 42 -11.52 -9.80 8.94
C GLU A 42 -10.22 -9.59 8.17
N LEU A 43 -9.20 -9.12 8.87
CA LEU A 43 -7.83 -9.08 8.41
C LEU A 43 -7.20 -10.48 8.52
N ASP A 44 -7.61 -11.35 7.60
CA ASP A 44 -7.09 -12.71 7.47
C ASP A 44 -5.75 -12.74 6.71
N ARG A 45 -5.14 -13.93 6.64
CA ARG A 45 -3.87 -14.13 5.91
C ARG A 45 -3.95 -13.73 4.43
N PRO A 46 -5.00 -14.14 3.67
CA PRO A 46 -5.18 -13.69 2.30
C PRO A 46 -5.18 -12.16 2.13
N ARG A 47 -5.97 -11.43 2.93
CA ARG A 47 -6.05 -9.97 2.86
C ARG A 47 -4.76 -9.29 3.30
N ALA A 48 -4.12 -9.79 4.36
CA ALA A 48 -2.81 -9.30 4.77
C ALA A 48 -1.74 -9.46 3.68
N ARG A 49 -1.77 -10.59 2.94
CA ARG A 49 -0.89 -10.81 1.78
C ARG A 49 -1.23 -9.88 0.62
N SER A 50 -2.52 -9.71 0.31
CA SER A 50 -2.98 -8.78 -0.72
C SER A 50 -2.51 -7.36 -0.42
N LEU A 51 -2.75 -6.89 0.80
CA LEU A 51 -2.30 -5.58 1.27
C LEU A 51 -0.79 -5.41 1.15
N ARG A 52 -0.01 -6.42 1.56
CA ARG A 52 1.46 -6.36 1.44
C ARG A 52 1.92 -6.25 -0.02
N ARG A 53 1.25 -6.94 -0.96
CA ARG A 53 1.55 -6.85 -2.39
C ARG A 53 1.26 -5.45 -2.92
N GLU A 54 0.11 -4.88 -2.59
CA GLU A 54 -0.25 -3.53 -3.03
C GLU A 54 0.68 -2.46 -2.46
N LEU A 55 1.07 -2.59 -1.19
CA LEU A 55 2.06 -1.67 -0.59
C LEU A 55 3.41 -1.73 -1.33
N ARG A 56 3.91 -2.92 -1.65
CA ARG A 56 5.14 -3.09 -2.45
C ARG A 56 5.01 -2.50 -3.85
N ARG A 57 3.86 -2.71 -4.50
CA ARG A 57 3.58 -2.16 -5.83
C ARG A 57 3.62 -0.61 -5.81
N LEU A 58 2.96 0.02 -4.83
CA LEU A 58 2.98 1.48 -4.69
C LEU A 58 4.38 2.02 -4.38
N GLU A 59 5.17 1.31 -3.57
CA GLU A 59 6.56 1.65 -3.32
C GLU A 59 7.40 1.62 -4.60
N ALA A 60 7.27 0.56 -5.40
CA ALA A 60 7.95 0.42 -6.69
C ALA A 60 7.57 1.56 -7.66
N ILE A 61 6.28 1.91 -7.76
CA ILE A 61 5.81 3.06 -8.54
C ILE A 61 6.46 4.36 -8.05
N GLY A 62 6.52 4.56 -6.73
CA GLY A 62 7.17 5.73 -6.14
C GLY A 62 8.67 5.79 -6.46
N VAL A 63 9.38 4.67 -6.43
CA VAL A 63 10.80 4.57 -6.82
C VAL A 63 10.97 4.89 -8.31
N ALA A 64 10.11 4.34 -9.17
CA ALA A 64 10.13 4.60 -10.60
C ALA A 64 9.91 6.08 -10.91
N ALA A 65 8.85 6.68 -10.36
CA ALA A 65 8.52 8.09 -10.56
C ALA A 65 9.65 9.00 -10.08
N ARG A 66 10.28 8.71 -8.93
CA ARG A 66 11.45 9.48 -8.45
C ARG A 66 12.67 9.35 -9.36
N SER A 67 12.84 8.18 -9.97
CA SER A 67 13.98 7.92 -10.86
C SER A 67 13.80 8.65 -12.19
N LEU A 68 12.61 8.59 -12.78
CA LEU A 68 12.24 9.31 -14.00
C LEU A 68 12.24 10.83 -13.81
N ARG A 69 11.82 11.34 -12.63
CA ARG A 69 11.84 12.79 -12.36
C ARG A 69 13.25 13.39 -12.37
N ARG A 70 14.29 12.59 -12.11
CA ARG A 70 15.67 13.07 -12.07
C ARG A 70 16.36 13.03 -13.43
N ARG A 71 15.98 12.07 -14.28
CA ARG A 71 16.44 11.91 -15.66
C ARG A 71 15.55 10.93 -16.38
N ASP A 72 15.45 11.08 -17.70
CA ASP A 72 14.84 10.03 -18.53
C ASP A 72 15.69 8.75 -18.43
N LEU A 73 15.00 7.62 -18.28
CA LEU A 73 15.60 6.29 -18.21
C LEU A 73 14.98 5.43 -19.30
N SER A 74 15.79 4.59 -19.92
CA SER A 74 15.26 3.47 -20.72
C SER A 74 14.52 2.49 -19.81
N GLU A 75 13.55 1.78 -20.37
CA GLU A 75 12.74 0.76 -19.67
C GLU A 75 13.62 -0.26 -18.93
N ARG A 76 14.65 -0.78 -19.60
CA ARG A 76 15.62 -1.72 -19.00
C ARG A 76 16.35 -1.16 -17.77
N ALA A 77 16.81 0.09 -17.85
CA ALA A 77 17.50 0.72 -16.72
C ALA A 77 16.57 0.98 -15.53
N LEU A 78 15.28 1.19 -15.81
CA LEU A 78 14.24 1.30 -14.79
C LEU A 78 13.97 -0.06 -14.13
N GLU A 79 13.81 -1.12 -14.91
CA GLU A 79 13.63 -2.50 -14.41
C GLU A 79 14.77 -2.95 -13.50
N GLU A 80 16.04 -2.79 -13.92
CA GLU A 80 17.22 -3.14 -13.13
C GLU A 80 17.31 -2.37 -11.79
N ARG A 81 16.75 -1.16 -11.75
CA ARG A 81 16.71 -0.35 -10.52
C ARG A 81 15.58 -0.79 -9.61
N LEU A 82 14.41 -1.11 -10.15
CA LEU A 82 13.28 -1.65 -9.40
C LEU A 82 13.61 -3.02 -8.81
N GLY A 83 14.28 -3.89 -9.56
CA GLY A 83 14.74 -5.19 -9.07
C GLY A 83 15.77 -5.12 -7.96
N ARG A 84 16.54 -4.03 -7.84
CA ARG A 84 17.47 -3.79 -6.73
C ARG A 84 16.82 -3.19 -5.49
N ALA A 85 15.63 -2.61 -5.62
CA ALA A 85 14.92 -1.96 -4.53
C ALA A 85 13.98 -2.92 -3.77
N GLY A 86 13.87 -4.19 -4.20
CA GLY A 86 12.92 -5.18 -3.67
C GLY A 86 13.55 -6.52 -3.36
#